data_AF-A0A7C4YKR4-F1
#
_entry.id   AF-A0A7C4YKR4-F1
#
_cell.length_a   1.000
_cell.length_b   1.000
_cell.length_c   1.000
_cell.angle_alpha   90.00
_cell.angle_beta   90.00
_cell.angle_gamma   90.00
#
_symmetry.space_group_name_H-M   'P 1'
#
loop_
_entity.id
_entity.type
_entity.pdbx_description
1 polymer ?
#
loop_
_entity_poly.entity_id
_entity_poly.type
_entity_poly.pdbx_seq_one_letter_code
_entity_poly.pdbx_strand_id
1 'polypeptide(L)'
;MNRDVELLNDMTVDELEALADSLLAPAAQLRLDDLLARKKQQQLSSVEDEELDRLLQQVDHLTALKTRARYTLHQKGVEAIRT
;
A
#
# COMPACT_ATOMS: atom_id res chain seq x y z
N MET A 1 0.51 16.69 -23.95
CA MET A 1 -0.37 16.31 -22.83
C MET A 1 0.26 15.10 -22.16
N ASN A 2 1.00 15.28 -21.08
CA ASN A 2 1.38 14.14 -20.23
C ASN A 2 1.86 14.69 -18.89
N ARG A 3 0.93 15.13 -18.06
CA ARG A 3 1.20 15.32 -16.64
C ARG A 3 0.35 14.28 -15.96
N ASP A 4 0.97 13.51 -15.07
CA ASP A 4 0.25 12.84 -13.99
C ASP A 4 -0.36 11.46 -14.24
N VAL A 5 0.28 10.58 -15.03
CA VAL A 5 -0.13 9.14 -15.12
C VAL A 5 -0.10 8.43 -13.75
N GLU A 6 0.61 9.00 -12.76
CA GLU A 6 0.67 8.48 -11.40
C GLU A 6 -0.39 9.08 -10.44
N LEU A 7 -0.98 10.23 -10.76
CA LEU A 7 -1.97 10.85 -9.87
C LEU A 7 -3.30 10.11 -9.94
N LEU A 8 -3.91 9.95 -8.78
CA LEU A 8 -5.23 9.33 -8.62
C LEU A 8 -6.31 10.42 -8.75
N ASN A 9 -6.32 11.10 -9.91
CA ASN A 9 -7.15 12.31 -10.12
C ASN A 9 -8.65 12.05 -10.07
N ASP A 10 -9.06 10.81 -10.36
CA ASP A 10 -10.45 10.36 -10.45
C ASP A 10 -11.07 10.08 -9.06
N MET A 11 -10.27 10.17 -7.99
CA MET A 11 -10.70 9.94 -6.61
C MET A 11 -10.95 11.27 -5.87
N THR A 12 -11.95 11.25 -4.99
CA THR A 12 -12.25 12.35 -4.06
C THR A 12 -11.19 12.47 -2.96
N VAL A 13 -11.18 13.60 -2.25
CA VAL A 13 -10.26 13.82 -1.10
C VAL A 13 -10.46 12.74 -0.04
N ASP A 14 -11.70 12.47 0.35
CA ASP A 14 -12.04 11.46 1.37
C ASP A 14 -11.58 10.05 0.95
N GLU A 15 -11.74 9.67 -0.31
CA GLU A 15 -11.27 8.38 -0.83
C GLU A 15 -9.73 8.29 -0.85
N LEU A 16 -9.05 9.39 -1.18
CA LEU A 16 -7.58 9.44 -1.14
C LEU A 16 -7.05 9.37 0.29
N GLU A 17 -7.72 10.01 1.26
CA GLU A 17 -7.38 9.93 2.68
C GLU A 17 -7.58 8.50 3.20
N ALA A 18 -8.73 7.90 2.92
CA ALA A 18 -9.00 6.50 3.27
C ALA A 18 -7.96 5.54 2.67
N LEU A 19 -7.55 5.76 1.42
CA LEU A 19 -6.50 4.97 0.77
C LEU A 19 -5.12 5.23 1.41
N ALA A 20 -4.78 6.48 1.71
CA ALA A 20 -3.50 6.87 2.31
C ALA A 20 -3.29 6.29 3.72
N ASP A 21 -4.38 6.01 4.44
CA ASP A 21 -4.35 5.44 5.79
C ASP A 21 -4.69 3.95 5.83
N SER A 22 -4.99 3.36 4.67
CA SER A 22 -5.27 1.93 4.54
C SER A 22 -4.13 1.06 5.10
N LEU A 23 -4.52 -0.07 5.65
CA LEU A 23 -3.62 -1.08 6.20
C LEU A 23 -3.95 -2.43 5.60
N LEU A 24 -2.98 -3.34 5.65
CA LEU A 24 -3.25 -4.74 5.35
C LEU A 24 -4.32 -5.24 6.33
N ALA A 25 -5.26 -6.06 5.84
CA ALA A 25 -6.32 -6.61 6.68
C ALA A 25 -5.72 -7.34 7.90
N PRO A 26 -6.30 -7.21 9.11
CA PRO A 26 -5.69 -7.74 10.34
C PRO A 26 -5.31 -9.22 10.26
N ALA A 27 -6.15 -10.05 9.63
CA ALA A 27 -5.86 -11.47 9.44
C ALA A 27 -4.64 -11.71 8.54
N ALA A 28 -4.48 -10.92 7.48
CA ALA A 28 -3.33 -11.02 6.57
C ALA A 28 -2.05 -10.48 7.22
N GLN A 29 -2.14 -9.41 8.02
CA GLN A 29 -1.01 -8.93 8.81
C GLN A 29 -0.55 -9.95 9.84
N LEU A 30 -1.47 -10.55 10.60
CA LEU A 30 -1.14 -11.62 11.55
C LEU A 30 -0.46 -12.81 10.88
N ARG A 31 -0.93 -13.19 9.68
CA ARG A 31 -0.32 -14.29 8.91
C ARG A 31 1.07 -13.93 8.40
N LEU A 32 1.27 -12.71 7.92
CA LEU A 32 2.58 -12.20 7.50
C LEU A 32 3.57 -12.21 8.67
N ASP A 33 3.14 -11.76 9.85
CA ASP A 33 3.99 -11.72 11.05
C ASP A 33 4.43 -13.13 11.49
N ASP A 34 3.52 -14.11 11.46
CA ASP A 34 3.82 -15.53 11.75
C ASP A 34 4.84 -16.11 10.74
N LEU A 35 4.60 -15.93 9.45
CA LEU A 35 5.48 -16.44 8.39
C LEU A 35 6.88 -15.82 8.49
N LEU A 36 6.99 -14.52 8.77
CA LEU A 36 8.28 -13.84 8.99
C LEU A 36 9.00 -14.38 10.24
N ALA A 37 8.28 -14.65 11.32
CA ALA A 37 8.85 -15.23 12.54
C ALA A 37 9.40 -16.64 12.29
N ARG A 38 8.69 -17.45 11.48
CA ARG A 38 9.09 -18.82 11.11
C ARG A 38 10.21 -18.85 10.06
N LYS A 39 10.25 -17.88 9.13
CA LYS A 39 11.36 -17.72 8.16
C LYS A 39 12.69 -17.53 8.85
N LYS A 40 12.73 -16.71 9.91
CA LYS A 40 13.94 -16.51 10.74
C LYS A 40 14.46 -17.80 11.37
N GLN A 41 13.58 -18.76 11.60
CA GLN A 41 13.91 -20.06 12.16
C GLN A 41 14.17 -21.14 11.09
N GLN A 42 14.14 -20.78 9.79
CA GLN A 42 14.24 -21.70 8.64
C GLN A 42 13.19 -22.82 8.66
N GLN A 43 11.98 -22.53 9.15
CA GLN A 43 10.89 -23.50 9.35
C GLN A 43 9.73 -23.36 8.34
N LEU A 44 9.98 -22.72 7.20
CA LEU A 44 8.96 -22.58 6.16
C LEU A 44 9.02 -23.76 5.18
N SER A 45 7.85 -24.29 4.87
CA SER A 45 7.68 -25.13 3.69
C SER A 45 7.64 -24.28 2.41
N SER A 46 7.85 -24.89 1.24
CA SER A 46 7.79 -24.20 -0.05
C SER A 46 6.46 -23.46 -0.27
N VAL A 47 5.34 -24.03 0.19
CA VAL A 47 4.01 -23.41 0.07
C VAL A 47 3.90 -22.16 0.94
N GLU A 48 4.49 -22.19 2.12
CA GLU A 48 4.47 -21.06 3.06
C GLU A 48 5.45 -19.95 2.63
N ASP A 49 6.56 -20.29 1.97
CA ASP A 49 7.42 -19.28 1.31
C ASP A 49 6.68 -18.59 0.16
N GLU A 50 5.95 -19.32 -0.69
CA GLU A 50 5.11 -18.72 -1.74
C GLU A 50 3.96 -17.86 -1.18
N GLU A 51 3.40 -18.25 -0.03
CA GLU A 51 2.41 -17.44 0.69
C GLU A 51 3.04 -16.14 1.22
N LEU A 52 4.22 -16.24 1.82
CA LEU A 52 4.96 -15.09 2.33
C LEU A 52 5.31 -14.11 1.20
N ASP A 53 5.82 -14.59 0.07
CA ASP A 53 6.17 -13.74 -1.07
C ASP A 53 4.94 -12.98 -1.60
N ARG A 54 3.77 -13.64 -1.66
CA ARG A 54 2.51 -12.99 -2.06
C ARG A 54 2.08 -11.91 -1.07
N LEU A 55 2.20 -12.16 0.24
CA LEU A 55 1.86 -11.17 1.26
C LEU A 55 2.81 -9.97 1.22
N LEU A 56 4.11 -10.19 1.00
CA LEU A 56 5.09 -9.12 0.82
C LEU A 56 4.78 -8.28 -0.42
N GLN A 57 4.46 -8.92 -1.54
CA GLN A 57 4.05 -8.21 -2.76
C GLN A 57 2.78 -7.36 -2.53
N GLN A 58 1.83 -7.85 -1.73
CA GLN A 58 0.64 -7.08 -1.37
C GLN A 58 0.98 -5.85 -0.52
N VAL A 59 1.92 -5.97 0.42
CA VAL A 59 2.41 -4.84 1.23
C VAL A 59 3.12 -3.80 0.35
N ASP A 60 3.94 -4.23 -0.59
CA ASP A 60 4.63 -3.34 -1.53
C ASP A 60 3.63 -2.57 -2.39
N HIS A 61 2.63 -3.28 -2.93
CA HIS A 61 1.56 -2.67 -3.72
C HIS A 61 0.78 -1.63 -2.90
N LEU A 62 0.41 -1.97 -1.66
CA LEU A 62 -0.29 -1.06 -0.77
C LEU A 62 0.56 0.18 -0.46
N THR A 63 1.86 -0.01 -0.23
CA THR A 63 2.79 1.10 0.03
C THR A 63 2.90 2.05 -1.16
N ALA A 64 2.98 1.51 -2.38
CA ALA A 64 2.98 2.31 -3.60
C ALA A 64 1.66 3.11 -3.76
N LEU A 65 0.51 2.46 -3.56
CA LEU A 65 -0.80 3.12 -3.63
C LEU A 65 -0.94 4.23 -2.59
N LYS A 66 -0.57 3.97 -1.34
CA LYS A 66 -0.59 4.97 -0.25
C LYS A 66 0.28 6.17 -0.57
N THR A 67 1.46 5.93 -1.14
CA THR A 67 2.37 7.00 -1.55
C THR A 67 1.76 7.86 -2.63
N ARG A 68 1.14 7.25 -3.65
CA ARG A 68 0.43 7.96 -4.73
C ARG A 68 -0.77 8.74 -4.21
N ALA A 69 -1.53 8.19 -3.27
CA ALA A 69 -2.67 8.86 -2.66
C ALA A 69 -2.23 10.12 -1.90
N ARG A 70 -1.20 10.00 -1.04
CA ARG A 70 -0.61 11.13 -0.29
C ARG A 70 -0.04 12.19 -1.22
N TYR A 71 0.64 11.77 -2.28
CA TYR A 71 1.18 12.70 -3.27
C TYR A 71 0.06 13.45 -4.00
N THR A 72 -1.02 12.76 -4.37
CA THR A 72 -2.19 13.37 -5.02
C THR A 72 -2.90 14.36 -4.09
N LEU A 73 -3.08 14.01 -2.81
CA LEU A 73 -3.61 14.92 -1.79
C LEU A 73 -2.76 16.18 -1.66
N HIS A 74 -1.44 16.03 -1.59
CA HIS A 74 -0.51 17.15 -1.52
C HIS A 74 -0.64 18.06 -2.76
N GLN A 75 -0.73 17.51 -3.96
CA GLN A 75 -0.93 18.30 -5.19
C GLN A 75 -2.26 19.08 -5.15
N LYS A 76 -3.38 18.44 -4.80
CA LYS A 76 -4.70 19.09 -4.70
C LYS A 76 -4.71 20.21 -3.64
N GLY A 77 -4.02 20.00 -2.51
CA GLY A 77 -3.86 21.04 -1.48
C GLY A 77 -3.01 22.24 -1.94
N VAL A 78 -1.97 21.99 -2.74
CA VAL A 78 -1.15 23.06 -3.34
C VAL A 78 -1.93 23.83 -4.41
N GLU A 79 -2.82 23.19 -5.16
CA GLU A 79 -3.70 23.85 -6.13
C GLU A 79 -4.73 24.76 -5.45
N ALA A 80 -5.31 24.34 -4.32
CA ALA A 80 -6.30 25.13 -3.57
C ALA A 80 -5.73 26.45 -2.99
N ILE A 81 -4.42 26.55 -2.76
CA ILE A 81 -3.76 27.77 -2.27
C ILE A 81 -3.42 28.75 -3.42
N ARG A 82 -3.42 28.26 -4.67
CA ARG A 82 -3.06 29.03 -5.87
C ARG A 82 -4.27 29.62 -6.62
N THR A 83 -5.48 29.38 -6.12
CA THR A 83 -6.74 29.92 -6.66
C THR A 83 -7.34 30.95 -5.71
#